data_AF-A0A258D077-F1
#
_entry.id   AF-A0A258D077-F1
#
_cell.length_a   1.000
_cell.length_b   1.000
_cell.length_c   1.000
_cell.angle_alpha   90.00
_cell.angle_beta   90.00
_cell.angle_gamma   90.00
#
_symmetry.space_group_name_H-M   'P 1'
#
loop_
_entity.id
_entity.type
_entity.pdbx_description
1 polymer ?
#
loop_
_entity_poly.entity_id
_entity_poly.type
_entity_poly.pdbx_seq_one_letter_code
_entity_poly.pdbx_strand_id
1 'polypeptide(L)'
;MDLATTLGSLAGELFKQGAKQIGGIVGGAIGGPAGAVVGGLAGKVVETLAEKLGTAPTPEAVTEAIRTAPEAAAPVIAQVEAAAPEMIRLWEIEAQRGSDAQAAEIEKGFGAWQFWRGAWQGLIIVGWAVILLAGLFGGNAGVKPLLPLADVISAWGTVTLTWLAVFNGGHTLKEIAPQLGFGRGRR
;
A
#
# COMPACT_ATOMS: atom_id res chain seq x y z
N MET A 1 -24.70 7.99 -11.17
CA MET A 1 -23.80 8.20 -12.32
C MET A 1 -22.51 7.46 -12.03
N ASP A 2 -21.83 6.92 -13.03
CA ASP A 2 -20.52 6.30 -12.87
C ASP A 2 -19.39 7.36 -12.87
N LEU A 3 -18.31 7.10 -12.14
CA LEU A 3 -17.21 8.03 -11.84
C LEU A 3 -16.56 8.61 -13.12
N ALA A 4 -16.41 7.77 -14.15
CA ALA A 4 -15.89 8.18 -15.45
C ALA A 4 -16.77 9.27 -16.10
N THR A 5 -18.09 9.14 -15.95
CA THR A 5 -19.04 10.11 -16.52
C THR A 5 -19.02 11.43 -15.76
N THR A 6 -18.86 11.39 -14.43
CA THR A 6 -18.88 12.59 -13.59
C THR A 6 -17.58 13.38 -13.71
N LEU A 7 -16.44 12.70 -13.75
CA LEU A 7 -15.14 13.32 -14.07
C LEU A 7 -15.10 13.86 -15.50
N GLY A 8 -15.70 13.16 -16.46
CA GLY A 8 -15.86 13.64 -17.84
C GLY A 8 -16.68 14.92 -17.92
N SER A 9 -17.78 14.99 -17.17
CA SER A 9 -18.59 16.21 -17.07
C SER A 9 -17.82 17.35 -16.44
N LEU A 10 -17.10 17.11 -15.34
CA LEU A 10 -16.31 18.13 -14.65
C LEU A 10 -15.19 18.66 -15.55
N ALA A 11 -14.41 17.75 -16.18
CA ALA A 11 -13.37 18.13 -17.12
C ALA A 11 -13.93 18.98 -18.26
N GLY A 12 -15.10 18.61 -18.80
CA GLY A 12 -15.80 19.38 -19.82
C GLY A 12 -16.15 20.80 -19.37
N GLU A 13 -16.67 20.99 -18.16
CA GLU A 13 -16.97 22.33 -17.63
C GLU A 13 -15.69 23.15 -17.38
N LEU A 14 -14.63 22.53 -16.86
CA LEU A 14 -13.32 23.18 -16.66
C LEU A 14 -12.73 23.67 -18.00
N PHE A 15 -12.81 22.85 -19.06
CA PHE A 15 -12.38 23.26 -20.40
C PHE A 15 -13.18 24.44 -20.95
N LYS A 16 -14.50 24.48 -20.76
CA LYS A 16 -15.34 25.61 -21.17
C LYS A 16 -14.96 26.91 -20.46
N GLN A 17 -14.52 26.80 -19.20
CA GLN A 17 -14.05 27.91 -18.38
C GLN A 17 -12.58 28.29 -18.66
N GLY A 18 -11.94 27.67 -19.66
CA GLY A 18 -10.57 27.98 -20.07
C GLY A 18 -9.47 27.29 -19.23
N ALA A 19 -9.85 26.43 -18.28
CA ALA A 19 -8.94 25.76 -17.35
C ALA A 19 -8.45 24.43 -17.92
N LYS A 20 -7.54 24.53 -18.89
CA LYS A 20 -7.08 23.38 -19.70
C LYS A 20 -6.20 22.42 -18.91
N GLN A 21 -5.37 22.91 -18.00
CA GLN A 21 -4.45 22.08 -17.23
C GLN A 21 -5.22 21.25 -16.20
N ILE A 22 -6.05 21.89 -15.37
CA ILE A 22 -6.84 21.17 -14.38
C ILE A 22 -7.95 20.32 -15.02
N GLY A 23 -8.52 20.77 -16.14
CA GLY A 23 -9.42 19.95 -16.96
C GLY A 23 -8.73 18.71 -17.53
N GLY A 24 -7.47 18.83 -17.96
CA GLY A 24 -6.63 17.71 -18.41
C GLY A 24 -6.28 16.74 -17.29
N ILE A 25 -5.96 17.23 -16.10
CA ILE A 25 -5.69 16.41 -14.90
C ILE A 25 -6.93 15.58 -14.53
N VAL A 26 -8.10 16.24 -14.43
CA VAL A 26 -9.37 15.56 -14.09
C VAL A 26 -9.79 14.59 -15.19
N GLY A 27 -9.64 14.99 -16.46
CA GLY A 27 -9.96 14.14 -17.61
C GLY A 27 -9.04 12.93 -17.74
N GLY A 28 -7.75 13.08 -17.43
CA GLY A 28 -6.78 11.98 -17.45
C GLY A 28 -7.10 10.88 -16.44
N ALA A 29 -7.79 11.21 -15.34
CA ALA A 29 -8.20 10.24 -14.33
C ALA A 29 -9.34 9.31 -14.80
N ILE A 30 -10.04 9.62 -15.89
CA ILE A 30 -11.12 8.80 -16.46
C ILE A 30 -10.59 7.45 -17.01
N GLY A 31 -9.37 7.45 -17.55
CA GLY A 31 -8.71 6.25 -18.08
C GLY A 31 -7.72 5.61 -17.11
N GLY A 32 -7.54 6.20 -15.92
CA GLY A 32 -6.60 5.70 -14.91
C GLY A 32 -7.18 4.55 -14.08
N PRO A 33 -6.34 3.82 -13.32
CA PRO A 33 -6.82 2.90 -12.30
C PRO A 33 -7.79 3.63 -11.36
N ALA A 34 -8.85 2.98 -10.87
CA ALA A 34 -9.87 3.62 -10.03
C ALA A 34 -9.29 4.35 -8.78
N GLY A 35 -8.08 3.99 -8.33
CA GLY A 35 -7.34 4.68 -7.27
C GLY A 35 -6.66 6.01 -7.68
N ALA A 36 -6.61 6.38 -8.96
CA ALA A 36 -6.01 7.64 -9.42
C ALA A 36 -6.85 8.88 -9.02
N VAL A 37 -8.13 8.67 -8.70
CA VAL A 37 -9.04 9.73 -8.24
C VAL A 37 -8.97 9.87 -6.72
N VAL A 38 -8.85 8.75 -6.00
CA VAL A 38 -8.76 8.73 -4.53
C VAL A 38 -7.29 8.81 -4.11
N GLY A 39 -6.84 10.01 -3.75
CA GLY A 39 -5.45 10.27 -3.32
C GLY A 39 -4.48 10.64 -4.45
N GLY A 40 -4.95 10.71 -5.70
CA GLY A 40 -4.16 11.21 -6.83
C GLY A 40 -4.36 12.71 -7.09
N LEU A 41 -3.60 13.23 -8.06
CA LEU A 41 -3.61 14.65 -8.42
C LEU A 41 -5.01 15.17 -8.82
N ALA A 42 -5.82 14.34 -9.49
CA ALA A 42 -7.20 14.69 -9.83
C ALA A 42 -8.10 14.87 -8.61
N GLY A 43 -7.93 14.03 -7.57
CA GLY A 43 -8.62 14.19 -6.29
C GLY A 43 -8.24 15.53 -5.62
N LYS A 44 -6.96 15.87 -5.60
CA LYS A 44 -6.45 17.13 -5.03
C LYS A 44 -7.01 18.37 -5.74
N VAL A 45 -7.17 18.30 -7.07
CA VAL A 45 -7.84 19.37 -7.85
C VAL A 45 -9.32 19.49 -7.47
N VAL A 46 -10.04 18.37 -7.36
CA VAL A 46 -11.46 18.35 -6.95
C VAL A 46 -11.62 18.90 -5.54
N GLU A 47 -10.77 18.51 -4.59
CA GLU A 47 -10.76 19.01 -3.21
C GLU A 47 -10.50 20.52 -3.17
N THR A 48 -9.50 21.00 -3.90
CA THR A 48 -9.14 22.44 -3.93
C THR A 48 -10.26 23.29 -4.53
N LEU A 49 -10.91 22.80 -5.59
CA LEU A 49 -12.06 23.47 -6.18
C LEU A 49 -13.25 23.47 -5.22
N ALA A 50 -13.54 22.34 -4.57
CA ALA A 50 -14.63 22.23 -3.62
C ALA A 50 -14.45 23.16 -2.42
N GLU A 51 -13.24 23.25 -1.87
CA GLU A 51 -12.91 24.15 -0.76
C GLU A 51 -13.14 25.61 -1.14
N LYS A 52 -12.62 26.05 -2.29
CA LYS A 52 -12.76 27.44 -2.75
C LYS A 52 -14.19 27.79 -3.18
N LEU A 53 -14.96 26.81 -3.66
CA LEU A 53 -16.36 26.99 -4.04
C LEU A 53 -17.32 26.79 -2.85
N GLY A 54 -16.82 26.35 -1.69
CA GLY A 54 -17.64 26.10 -0.50
C GLY A 54 -18.61 24.92 -0.65
N THR A 55 -18.23 23.89 -1.41
CA THR A 55 -19.08 22.73 -1.73
C THR A 55 -18.47 21.42 -1.23
N ALA A 56 -19.21 20.32 -1.35
CA ALA A 56 -18.68 19.01 -0.98
C ALA A 56 -17.51 18.59 -1.91
N PRO A 57 -16.45 17.95 -1.40
CA PRO A 57 -15.28 17.52 -2.18
C PRO A 57 -15.58 16.30 -3.05
N THR A 58 -16.52 16.46 -3.97
CA THR A 58 -16.96 15.43 -4.91
C THR A 58 -17.04 16.03 -6.32
N PRO A 59 -16.66 15.29 -7.37
CA PRO A 59 -16.74 15.79 -8.74
C PRO A 59 -18.13 16.30 -9.11
N GLU A 60 -19.18 15.65 -8.59
CA GLU A 60 -20.57 15.97 -8.85
C GLU A 60 -20.96 17.32 -8.23
N ALA A 61 -20.64 17.54 -6.94
CA ALA A 61 -20.96 18.79 -6.26
C ALA A 61 -20.18 19.98 -6.85
N VAL A 62 -18.91 19.77 -7.20
CA VAL A 62 -18.10 20.81 -7.87
C VAL A 62 -18.67 21.13 -9.25
N THR A 63 -19.05 20.13 -10.03
CA THR A 63 -19.69 20.34 -11.35
C THR A 63 -20.97 21.16 -11.21
N GLU A 64 -21.81 20.83 -10.22
CA GLU A 64 -23.07 21.53 -9.99
C GLU A 64 -22.86 22.98 -9.54
N ALA A 65 -21.86 23.22 -8.69
CA ALA A 65 -21.48 24.56 -8.26
C ALA A 65 -21.07 25.44 -9.45
N ILE A 66 -20.26 24.89 -10.35
CA ILE A 66 -19.81 25.58 -11.58
C ILE A 66 -20.98 25.88 -12.50
N ARG A 67 -21.95 24.97 -12.62
CA ARG A 67 -23.15 25.18 -13.45
C ARG A 67 -24.13 26.18 -12.87
N THR A 68 -24.29 26.19 -11.55
CA THR A 68 -25.25 27.06 -10.86
C THR A 68 -24.77 28.51 -10.87
N ALA A 69 -23.46 28.75 -10.74
CA ALA A 69 -22.88 30.08 -10.69
C ALA A 69 -21.60 30.19 -11.53
N PRO A 70 -21.69 30.12 -12.86
CA PRO A 70 -20.52 30.06 -13.75
C PRO A 70 -19.64 31.31 -13.65
N GLU A 71 -20.24 32.50 -13.51
CA GLU A 71 -19.48 33.75 -13.38
C GLU A 71 -18.77 33.88 -12.03
N ALA A 72 -19.36 33.33 -10.96
CA ALA A 72 -18.73 33.31 -9.65
C ALA A 72 -17.62 32.25 -9.54
N ALA A 73 -17.76 31.14 -10.27
CA ALA A 73 -16.79 30.05 -10.32
C ALA A 73 -15.58 30.39 -11.21
N ALA A 74 -15.74 31.18 -12.27
CA ALA A 74 -14.67 31.56 -13.20
C ALA A 74 -13.39 32.10 -12.52
N PRO A 75 -13.44 33.09 -11.60
CA PRO A 75 -12.23 33.57 -10.93
C PRO A 75 -11.59 32.52 -10.01
N VAL A 76 -12.38 31.64 -9.40
CA VAL A 76 -11.87 30.53 -8.57
C VAL A 76 -11.13 29.51 -9.44
N ILE A 77 -11.76 29.11 -10.54
CA ILE A 77 -11.18 28.18 -11.52
C ILE A 77 -9.87 28.75 -12.07
N ALA A 78 -9.83 30.04 -12.43
CA ALA A 78 -8.62 30.69 -12.93
C ALA A 78 -7.48 30.70 -11.89
N GLN A 79 -7.78 30.89 -10.61
CA GLN A 79 -6.78 30.80 -9.54
C GLN A 79 -6.22 29.38 -9.39
N VAL A 80 -7.08 28.36 -9.45
CA VAL A 80 -6.66 26.96 -9.33
C VAL A 80 -5.87 26.51 -10.55
N GLU A 81 -6.25 26.97 -11.75
CA GLU A 81 -5.49 26.78 -12.99
C GLU A 81 -4.10 27.42 -12.91
N ALA A 82 -3.99 28.64 -12.35
CA ALA A 82 -2.70 29.30 -12.16
C ALA A 82 -1.78 28.56 -11.17
N ALA A 83 -2.37 27.87 -10.18
CA ALA A 83 -1.66 27.04 -9.21
C ALA A 83 -1.38 25.60 -9.72
N ALA A 84 -1.89 25.22 -10.89
CA ALA A 84 -1.76 23.86 -11.41
C ALA A 84 -0.31 23.38 -11.58
N PRO A 85 0.64 24.18 -12.10
CA PRO A 85 2.05 23.75 -12.20
C PRO A 85 2.68 23.44 -10.84
N GLU A 86 2.33 24.19 -9.81
CA GLU A 86 2.82 23.97 -8.45
C GLU A 86 2.17 22.72 -7.83
N MET A 87 0.87 22.51 -8.03
CA MET A 87 0.18 21.29 -7.59
C MET A 87 0.76 20.03 -8.22
N ILE A 88 1.06 20.06 -9.53
CA ILE A 88 1.73 18.95 -10.23
C ILE A 88 3.09 18.67 -9.58
N ARG A 89 3.93 19.71 -9.41
CA ARG A 89 5.26 19.57 -8.83
C ARG A 89 5.23 19.01 -7.40
N LEU A 90 4.31 19.50 -6.57
CA LEU A 90 4.16 19.00 -5.20
C LEU A 90 3.70 17.55 -5.18
N TRP A 91 2.77 17.18 -6.05
CA TRP A 91 2.31 15.79 -6.20
C TRP A 91 3.43 14.88 -6.71
N GLU A 92 4.25 15.31 -7.67
CA GLU A 92 5.42 14.56 -8.12
C GLU A 92 6.42 14.33 -6.99
N ILE A 93 6.69 15.36 -6.16
CA ILE A 93 7.56 15.21 -4.98
C ILE A 93 6.95 14.24 -3.96
N GLU A 94 5.64 14.29 -3.71
CA GLU A 94 4.94 13.38 -2.81
C GLU A 94 4.95 11.93 -3.34
N ALA A 95 4.66 11.74 -4.62
CA ALA A 95 4.68 10.45 -5.29
C ALA A 95 6.10 9.86 -5.30
N GLN A 96 7.10 10.70 -5.57
CA GLN A 96 8.50 10.30 -5.57
C GLN A 96 8.99 9.97 -4.16
N ARG A 97 8.58 10.69 -3.12
CA ARG A 97 8.86 10.29 -1.72
C ARG A 97 8.21 8.97 -1.34
N GLY A 98 7.00 8.67 -1.83
CA GLY A 98 6.37 7.37 -1.63
C GLY A 98 7.17 6.24 -2.30
N SER A 99 7.64 6.49 -3.53
CA SER A 99 8.50 5.57 -4.28
C SER A 99 9.88 5.42 -3.65
N ASP A 100 10.49 6.51 -3.18
CA ASP A 100 11.81 6.54 -2.56
C ASP A 100 11.79 5.93 -1.16
N ALA A 101 10.68 6.05 -0.41
CA ALA A 101 10.49 5.33 0.85
C ALA A 101 10.39 3.82 0.61
N GLN A 102 9.63 3.39 -0.41
CA GLN A 102 9.59 1.97 -0.82
C GLN A 102 10.94 1.49 -1.34
N ALA A 103 11.64 2.30 -2.15
CA ALA A 103 12.96 1.98 -2.68
C ALA A 103 14.01 1.92 -1.56
N ALA A 104 13.97 2.84 -0.59
CA ALA A 104 14.85 2.84 0.58
C ALA A 104 14.55 1.67 1.54
N GLU A 105 13.29 1.23 1.65
CA GLU A 105 12.92 0.00 2.38
C GLU A 105 13.44 -1.25 1.66
N ILE A 106 13.37 -1.28 0.32
CA ILE A 106 13.92 -2.35 -0.52
C ILE A 106 15.46 -2.39 -0.43
N GLU A 107 16.11 -1.23 -0.47
CA GLU A 107 17.57 -1.07 -0.51
C GLU A 107 18.24 -1.31 0.86
N LYS A 108 17.61 -0.93 1.97
CA LYS A 108 18.27 -0.99 3.30
C LYS A 108 18.18 -2.33 4.04
N GLY A 109 17.45 -3.35 3.57
CA GLY A 109 17.49 -4.65 4.26
C GLY A 109 16.41 -5.68 3.97
N PHE A 110 15.45 -5.42 3.08
CA PHE A 110 14.33 -6.35 2.88
C PHE A 110 14.72 -7.60 2.06
N GLY A 111 15.58 -7.49 1.05
CA GLY A 111 15.97 -8.62 0.18
C GLY A 111 16.81 -9.70 0.87
N ALA A 112 17.85 -9.30 1.62
CA ALA A 112 18.71 -10.25 2.33
C ALA A 112 17.97 -10.94 3.48
N TRP A 113 17.14 -10.19 4.23
CA TRP A 113 16.39 -10.73 5.36
C TRP A 113 15.26 -11.67 4.94
N GLN A 114 14.50 -11.36 3.89
CA GLN A 114 13.47 -12.26 3.34
C GLN A 114 14.08 -13.52 2.72
N PHE A 115 15.23 -13.40 2.05
CA PHE A 115 15.98 -14.55 1.56
C PHE A 115 16.42 -15.46 2.72
N TRP A 116 17.02 -14.90 3.77
CA TRP A 116 17.41 -15.68 4.95
C TRP A 116 16.21 -16.30 5.66
N ARG A 117 15.08 -15.60 5.76
CA ARG A 117 13.83 -16.16 6.29
C ARG A 117 13.33 -17.34 5.45
N GLY A 118 13.34 -17.20 4.12
CA GLY A 118 12.99 -18.26 3.20
C GLY A 118 13.94 -19.46 3.29
N ALA A 119 15.24 -19.22 3.40
CA ALA A 119 16.26 -20.26 3.53
C ALA A 119 16.09 -21.07 4.83
N TRP A 120 15.86 -20.39 5.96
CA TRP A 120 15.59 -21.05 7.24
C TRP A 120 14.26 -21.82 7.25
N GLN A 121 13.21 -21.27 6.63
CA GLN A 121 11.94 -21.97 6.45
C GLN A 121 12.12 -23.24 5.60
N GLY A 122 12.87 -23.14 4.50
CA GLY A 122 13.22 -24.27 3.66
C GLY A 122 14.00 -25.34 4.42
N LEU A 123 14.98 -24.94 5.23
CA LEU A 123 15.76 -25.86 6.07
C LEU A 123 14.86 -26.66 7.03
N ILE A 124 13.92 -25.99 7.70
CA ILE A 124 13.00 -26.64 8.66
C ILE A 124 12.11 -27.67 7.97
N ILE A 125 11.54 -27.32 6.82
CA ILE A 125 10.69 -28.21 6.02
C ILE A 125 11.49 -29.41 5.52
N VAL A 126 12.69 -29.18 4.98
CA VAL A 126 13.57 -30.24 4.51
C VAL A 126 13.97 -31.18 5.64
N GLY A 127 14.27 -30.66 6.83
CA GLY A 127 14.59 -31.51 7.99
C GLY A 127 13.42 -32.41 8.41
N TRP A 128 12.19 -31.90 8.40
CA TRP A 128 11.00 -32.73 8.64
C TRP A 128 10.79 -33.77 7.55
N ALA A 129 11.04 -33.43 6.27
CA ALA A 129 10.96 -34.38 5.17
C ALA A 129 11.99 -35.51 5.33
N VAL A 130 13.23 -35.21 5.71
CA VAL A 130 14.27 -36.22 5.98
C VAL A 130 13.89 -37.12 7.15
N ILE A 131 13.38 -36.56 8.25
CA ILE A 131 12.90 -37.33 9.41
C ILE A 131 11.75 -38.27 9.01
N LEU A 132 10.79 -37.77 8.22
CA LEU A 132 9.68 -38.57 7.71
C LEU A 132 10.15 -39.72 6.82
N LEU A 133 11.07 -39.44 5.87
CA LEU A 133 11.65 -40.46 5.02
C LEU A 133 12.45 -41.49 5.83
N ALA A 134 13.20 -41.06 6.84
CA ALA A 134 13.89 -41.97 7.75
C ALA A 134 12.92 -42.82 8.58
N GLY A 135 11.77 -42.27 9.01
CA GLY A 135 10.74 -43.04 9.70
C GLY A 135 10.05 -44.07 8.81
N LEU A 136 9.72 -43.69 7.56
CA LEU A 136 9.01 -44.56 6.61
C LEU A 136 9.90 -45.65 6.01
N PHE A 137 11.17 -45.33 5.74
CA PHE A 137 12.09 -46.21 5.02
C PHE A 137 13.23 -46.77 5.89
N GLY A 138 13.38 -46.29 7.13
CA GLY A 138 14.55 -46.58 7.97
C GLY A 138 14.65 -47.98 8.57
N GLY A 139 13.69 -48.85 8.28
CA GLY A 139 13.78 -50.30 8.52
C GLY A 139 14.03 -51.11 7.24
N ASN A 140 13.46 -50.68 6.11
CA ASN A 140 13.38 -51.50 4.88
C ASN A 140 14.35 -51.06 3.76
N ALA A 141 14.87 -49.83 3.78
CA ALA A 141 15.74 -49.29 2.73
C ALA A 141 17.20 -49.11 3.16
N GLY A 142 17.60 -49.65 4.33
CA GLY A 142 18.98 -49.58 4.82
C GLY A 142 19.39 -48.26 5.49
N VAL A 143 18.48 -47.28 5.60
CA VAL A 143 18.73 -46.01 6.31
C VAL A 143 18.55 -46.21 7.80
N LYS A 144 19.60 -46.60 8.52
CA LYS A 144 19.54 -46.75 9.97
C LYS A 144 19.82 -45.41 10.66
N PRO A 145 18.89 -44.87 11.47
CA PRO A 145 19.17 -43.69 12.28
C PRO A 145 20.34 -43.96 13.23
N LEU A 146 21.32 -43.06 13.28
CA LEU A 146 22.43 -43.13 14.24
C LEU A 146 21.99 -42.73 15.66
N LEU A 147 20.84 -42.06 15.76
CA LEU A 147 20.21 -41.61 17.00
C LEU A 147 18.78 -42.14 17.06
N PRO A 148 18.21 -42.35 18.26
CA PRO A 148 16.81 -42.67 18.41
C PRO A 148 15.94 -41.62 17.70
N LEU A 149 15.01 -42.07 16.86
CA LEU A 149 14.17 -41.16 16.06
C LEU A 149 13.36 -40.20 16.95
N ALA A 150 12.96 -40.66 18.14
CA ALA A 150 12.29 -39.83 19.15
C ALA A 150 13.14 -38.64 19.60
N ASP A 151 14.44 -38.83 19.81
CA ASP A 151 15.37 -37.77 20.22
C ASP A 151 15.56 -36.75 19.09
N VAL A 152 15.65 -37.24 17.85
CA VAL A 152 15.76 -36.39 16.65
C VAL A 152 14.49 -35.55 16.46
N ILE A 153 13.31 -36.16 16.61
CA ILE A 153 12.02 -35.46 16.52
C ILE A 153 11.89 -34.41 17.62
N SER A 154 12.28 -34.74 18.86
CA SER A 154 12.21 -33.83 20.00
C SER A 154 13.14 -32.61 19.82
N ALA A 155 14.38 -32.84 19.40
CA ALA A 155 15.33 -31.77 19.12
C ALA A 155 14.88 -30.90 17.94
N TRP A 156 14.44 -31.50 16.83
CA TRP A 156 13.98 -30.77 15.65
C TRP A 156 12.66 -30.02 15.89
N GLY A 157 11.77 -30.56 16.72
CA GLY A 157 10.58 -29.88 17.23
C GLY A 157 10.92 -28.63 18.01
N THR A 158 11.94 -28.67 18.86
CA THR A 158 12.41 -27.50 19.62
C THR A 158 12.96 -26.41 18.69
N VAL A 159 13.73 -26.78 17.66
CA VAL A 159 14.22 -25.85 16.63
C VAL A 159 13.05 -25.21 15.86
N THR A 160 12.06 -26.02 15.48
CA THR A 160 10.86 -25.56 14.77
C THR A 160 10.04 -24.61 15.62
N LEU A 161 9.80 -24.92 16.90
CA LEU A 161 9.07 -24.06 17.83
C LEU A 161 9.80 -22.74 18.09
N THR A 162 11.12 -22.79 18.25
CA THR A 162 11.95 -21.58 18.42
C THR A 162 11.86 -20.70 17.18
N TRP A 163 11.94 -21.30 15.99
CA TRP A 163 11.76 -20.58 14.74
C TRP A 163 10.36 -19.95 14.62
N LEU A 164 9.30 -20.71 14.91
CA LEU A 164 7.93 -20.20 14.91
C LEU A 164 7.76 -19.06 15.90
N ALA A 165 8.31 -19.17 17.12
CA ALA A 165 8.20 -18.15 18.15
C ALA A 165 8.95 -16.85 17.78
N VAL A 166 10.18 -16.95 17.29
CA VAL A 166 11.02 -15.79 16.96
C VAL A 166 10.60 -15.12 15.65
N PHE A 167 10.23 -15.90 14.64
CA PHE A 167 10.06 -15.39 13.27
C PHE A 167 8.60 -15.30 12.81
N ASN A 168 7.69 -16.08 13.39
CA ASN A 168 6.25 -15.99 13.11
C ASN A 168 5.47 -15.42 14.31
N GLY A 169 5.94 -15.58 15.54
CA GLY A 169 5.31 -15.08 16.77
C GLY A 169 5.54 -13.60 17.06
N GLY A 170 6.50 -12.94 16.38
CA GLY A 170 6.77 -11.51 16.56
C GLY A 170 5.62 -10.59 16.13
N HIS A 171 4.75 -11.01 15.21
CA HIS A 171 3.53 -10.25 14.84
C HIS A 171 2.44 -10.40 15.91
N THR A 172 2.23 -11.62 16.42
CA THR A 172 1.29 -11.91 17.51
C THR A 172 1.71 -11.21 18.81
N LEU A 173 3.01 -11.21 19.15
CA LEU A 173 3.54 -10.48 20.31
C LEU A 173 3.41 -8.96 20.15
N LYS A 174 3.55 -8.40 18.95
CA LYS A 174 3.34 -6.97 18.69
C LYS A 174 1.87 -6.55 18.80
N GLU A 175 0.94 -7.43 18.47
CA GLU A 175 -0.51 -7.20 18.62
C GLU A 175 -0.99 -7.38 20.07
N ILE A 176 -0.35 -8.27 20.83
CA ILE A 176 -0.68 -8.55 22.24
C ILE A 176 0.07 -7.62 23.21
N ALA A 177 1.27 -7.12 22.88
CA ALA A 177 2.05 -6.24 23.75
C ALA A 177 1.31 -4.96 24.19
N PRO A 178 0.54 -4.27 23.33
CA PRO A 178 -0.32 -3.16 23.75
C PRO A 178 -1.44 -3.58 24.70
N GLN A 179 -1.97 -4.80 24.54
CA GLN A 179 -3.03 -5.37 25.38
C GLN A 179 -2.49 -5.83 26.74
N LEU A 180 -1.19 -6.15 26.83
CA LEU A 180 -0.47 -6.51 28.05
C LEU A 180 0.23 -5.31 28.73
N GLY A 181 0.02 -4.08 28.24
CA GLY A 181 0.50 -2.85 28.88
C GLY A 181 1.98 -2.53 28.68
N PHE A 182 2.70 -3.25 27.80
CA PHE A 182 4.08 -2.89 27.45
C PHE A 182 4.09 -1.95 26.23
N GLY A 183 4.62 -0.74 26.40
CA GLY A 183 4.96 0.18 25.30
C GLY A 183 4.33 1.57 25.32
N ARG A 184 3.45 1.90 26.27
CA ARG A 184 3.00 3.30 26.46
C ARG A 184 3.91 4.07 27.43
N GLY A 185 5.15 4.29 26.99
CA GLY A 185 6.03 5.30 27.55
C GLY A 185 5.80 6.64 26.85
N ARG A 186 5.08 7.54 27.51
CA ARG A 186 4.89 8.95 27.12
C ARG A 186 6.23 9.65 26.85
N ARG A 187 6.37 10.28 25.68
CA ARG A 187 6.43 11.75 25.46
C ARG A 187 6.55 12.04 23.98
#